data_AF-A0AAD6TG96-F1
#
_entry.id   AF-A0AAD6TG96-F1
#
_cell.length_a   1.000
_cell.length_b   1.000
_cell.length_c   1.000
_cell.angle_alpha   90.00
_cell.angle_beta   90.00
_cell.angle_gamma   90.00
#
_symmetry.space_group_name_H-M   'P 1'
#
loop_
_entity.id
_entity.type
_entity.pdbx_description
1 polymer ?
#
loop_
_entity_poly.entity_id
_entity_poly.type
_entity_poly.pdbx_seq_one_letter_code
_entity_poly.pdbx_strand_id
1 'polypeptide(L)'
;MLTSLTLSMSCTPLLKTLSTPILTHFALEFPTYGSASSADIRSFLRKFATSLTRLKLSGSPLKEQELIDLFKTLPLLTELQLVHGSWDGMENIFSEVLFNGLHSSWSSVLPQLQTLSITGDLSLSWESLIDLLESRCPEYGNDATCGPLRSVQLHLYTPFEVETKTRFEALTKRGMHVDVFELMTWVAN
;
A
#
# COMPACT_ATOMS: atom_id res chain seq x y z
N MET A 1 -26.55 -2.29 -6.14
CA MET A 1 -25.79 -1.45 -5.18
C MET A 1 -24.39 -1.26 -5.74
N LEU A 2 -23.87 -0.04 -5.78
CA LEU A 2 -22.52 0.22 -6.31
C LEU A 2 -21.50 -0.01 -5.18
N THR A 3 -20.73 -1.09 -5.26
CA THR A 3 -19.72 -1.48 -4.25
C THR A 3 -18.29 -1.18 -4.70
N SER A 4 -18.08 -1.04 -6.01
CA SER A 4 -16.79 -0.73 -6.63
C SER A 4 -16.89 0.53 -7.47
N LEU A 5 -15.88 1.40 -7.34
CA LEU A 5 -15.77 2.64 -8.10
C LEU A 5 -14.32 2.89 -8.50
N THR A 6 -14.12 3.12 -9.79
CA THR A 6 -12.84 3.60 -10.34
C THR A 6 -13.05 5.00 -10.87
N LEU A 7 -12.25 5.95 -10.38
CA LEU A 7 -12.28 7.34 -10.85
C LEU A 7 -10.93 7.74 -11.43
N SER A 8 -11.00 8.42 -12.57
CA SER A 8 -9.90 9.24 -13.07
C SER A 8 -10.06 10.68 -12.56
N MET A 9 -8.96 11.42 -12.39
CA MET A 9 -8.93 12.79 -11.87
C MET A 9 -9.91 13.78 -12.50
N SER A 10 -10.28 13.62 -13.78
CA SER A 10 -11.29 14.46 -14.44
C SER A 10 -12.65 14.44 -13.73
N CYS A 11 -12.87 13.47 -12.85
CA CYS A 11 -14.07 13.27 -12.06
C CYS A 11 -13.99 13.82 -10.62
N THR A 12 -13.00 14.64 -10.27
CA THR A 12 -12.87 15.20 -8.90
C THR A 12 -14.12 15.92 -8.37
N PRO A 13 -14.87 16.70 -9.18
CA PRO A 13 -16.13 17.27 -8.72
C PRO A 13 -17.15 16.23 -8.25
N LEU A 14 -17.09 15.00 -8.80
CA LEU A 14 -17.98 13.91 -8.41
C LEU A 14 -17.69 13.38 -7.00
N LEU A 15 -16.47 13.56 -6.47
CA LEU A 15 -16.15 13.19 -5.08
C LEU A 15 -17.02 13.95 -4.07
N LYS A 16 -17.47 15.17 -4.42
CA LYS A 16 -18.31 15.98 -3.53
C LYS A 16 -19.76 15.51 -3.54
N THR A 17 -20.24 14.96 -4.66
CA THR A 17 -21.64 14.58 -4.88
C THR A 17 -21.93 13.10 -4.65
N LEU A 18 -20.91 12.24 -4.73
CA LEU A 18 -21.07 10.81 -4.53
C LEU A 18 -21.38 10.49 -3.06
N SER A 19 -22.60 10.01 -2.83
CA SER A 19 -23.06 9.44 -1.56
C SER A 19 -23.46 7.98 -1.79
N THR A 20 -22.48 7.08 -1.84
CA THR A 20 -22.74 5.64 -1.93
C THR A 20 -22.68 5.04 -0.53
N PRO A 21 -23.74 4.39 -0.02
CA PRO A 21 -23.75 3.98 1.39
C PRO A 21 -22.80 2.82 1.72
N ILE A 22 -22.21 2.14 0.71
CA ILE A 22 -21.46 0.88 0.91
C ILE A 22 -20.32 0.73 -0.11
N LEU A 23 -19.46 1.74 -0.24
CA LEU A 23 -18.27 1.59 -1.09
C LEU A 23 -17.26 0.70 -0.39
N THR A 24 -16.95 -0.45 -0.98
CA THR A 24 -15.98 -1.42 -0.45
C THR A 24 -14.67 -1.40 -1.23
N HIS A 25 -14.75 -1.09 -2.52
CA HIS A 25 -13.61 -1.05 -3.44
C HIS A 25 -13.52 0.34 -4.06
N PHE A 26 -12.36 0.97 -3.91
CA PHE A 26 -12.11 2.27 -4.52
C PHE A 26 -10.76 2.28 -5.22
N ALA A 27 -10.76 2.72 -6.47
CA ALA A 27 -9.56 2.96 -7.24
C ALA A 27 -9.55 4.41 -7.71
N LEU A 28 -8.46 5.10 -7.42
CA LEU A 28 -8.25 6.48 -7.84
C LEU A 28 -6.97 6.56 -8.67
N GLU A 29 -7.13 7.04 -9.89
CA GLU A 29 -6.04 7.22 -10.84
C GLU A 29 -5.81 8.70 -11.11
N PHE A 30 -4.58 9.11 -10.83
CA PHE A 30 -4.07 10.44 -11.03
C PHE A 30 -3.19 10.43 -12.28
N PRO A 31 -3.56 11.19 -13.34
CA PRO A 31 -2.60 11.52 -14.37
C PRO A 31 -1.49 12.32 -13.69
N THR A 32 -0.27 12.15 -14.19
CA THR A 32 1.02 12.66 -13.68
C THR A 32 1.09 14.16 -13.36
N TYR A 33 0.02 14.94 -13.56
CA TYR A 33 -0.05 16.39 -13.36
C TYR A 33 -1.42 16.90 -12.85
N GLY A 34 -2.23 16.06 -12.19
CA GLY A 34 -3.57 16.43 -11.73
C GLY A 34 -3.61 17.35 -10.50
N SER A 35 -4.52 18.33 -10.49
CA SER A 35 -4.67 19.35 -9.43
C SER A 35 -5.61 18.97 -8.28
N ALA A 36 -5.87 17.68 -8.05
CA ALA A 36 -6.70 17.28 -6.89
C ALA A 36 -6.09 17.82 -5.60
N SER A 37 -6.93 18.50 -4.81
CA SER A 37 -6.55 18.79 -3.44
C SER A 37 -6.48 17.48 -2.63
N SER A 38 -5.36 17.25 -1.95
CA SER A 38 -5.21 16.16 -0.97
C SER A 38 -6.32 16.16 0.08
N ALA A 39 -6.83 17.35 0.43
CA ALA A 39 -7.93 17.51 1.36
C ALA A 39 -9.25 16.93 0.84
N ASP A 40 -9.57 17.15 -0.44
CA ASP A 40 -10.79 16.62 -1.06
C ASP A 40 -10.76 15.09 -1.12
N ILE A 41 -9.62 14.49 -1.45
CA ILE A 41 -9.43 13.03 -1.46
C ILE A 41 -9.61 12.43 -0.07
N ARG A 42 -8.94 13.00 0.95
CA ARG A 42 -9.06 12.52 2.33
C ARG A 42 -10.47 12.67 2.86
N SER A 43 -11.11 13.81 2.61
CA SER A 43 -12.50 14.04 3.02
C SER A 43 -13.45 13.06 2.36
N PHE A 44 -13.21 12.70 1.10
CA PHE A 44 -14.00 11.70 0.40
C PHE A 44 -13.82 10.31 1.02
N LEU A 45 -12.58 9.85 1.16
CA LEU A 45 -12.27 8.50 1.66
C LEU A 45 -12.76 8.28 3.10
N ARG A 46 -12.70 9.30 3.96
CA ARG A 46 -13.24 9.25 5.32
C ARG A 46 -14.74 8.91 5.37
N LYS A 47 -15.52 9.26 4.34
CA LYS A 47 -16.94 8.89 4.27
C LYS A 47 -17.16 7.38 4.20
N PHE A 48 -16.14 6.64 3.75
CA PHE A 48 -16.18 5.19 3.56
C PHE A 48 -15.26 4.46 4.54
N ALA A 49 -14.77 5.13 5.59
CA ALA A 49 -13.85 4.58 6.58
C ALA A 49 -14.30 3.24 7.19
N THR A 50 -15.61 3.06 7.34
CA THR A 50 -16.23 1.88 7.95
C THR A 50 -16.66 0.81 6.96
N SER A 51 -16.41 0.98 5.66
CA SER A 51 -16.81 0.01 4.62
C SER A 51 -15.71 -0.32 3.63
N LEU A 52 -14.73 0.57 3.45
CA LEU A 52 -13.69 0.43 2.45
C LEU A 52 -12.69 -0.66 2.86
N THR A 53 -12.62 -1.73 2.08
CA THR A 53 -11.72 -2.86 2.28
C THR A 53 -10.60 -2.91 1.26
N ARG A 54 -10.80 -2.31 0.07
CA ARG A 54 -9.80 -2.27 -1.01
C ARG A 54 -9.58 -0.86 -1.52
N LEU A 55 -8.33 -0.43 -1.53
CA LEU A 55 -7.91 0.89 -1.99
C LEU A 55 -6.78 0.75 -3.00
N LYS A 56 -6.97 1.31 -4.19
CA LYS A 56 -5.93 1.50 -5.19
C LYS A 56 -5.69 2.99 -5.40
N LEU A 57 -4.44 3.42 -5.27
CA LEU A 57 -4.00 4.78 -5.58
C LEU A 57 -2.93 4.71 -6.67
N SER A 58 -3.17 5.36 -7.80
CA SER A 58 -2.21 5.40 -8.91
C SER A 58 -1.80 6.85 -9.20
N GLY A 59 -0.52 7.23 -9.10
CA GLY A 59 -0.06 8.60 -9.36
C GLY A 59 -0.40 9.63 -8.27
N SER A 60 -0.69 9.17 -7.05
CA SER A 60 -1.24 10.00 -5.97
C SER A 60 -0.43 11.26 -5.66
N PRO A 61 -1.07 12.46 -5.57
CA PRO A 61 -0.40 13.69 -5.13
C PRO A 61 -0.24 13.77 -3.60
N LEU A 62 -0.69 12.74 -2.86
CA LEU A 62 -0.62 12.72 -1.40
C LEU A 62 0.83 12.59 -0.96
N LYS A 63 1.25 13.51 -0.09
CA LYS A 63 2.55 13.43 0.58
C LYS A 63 2.57 12.31 1.62
N GLU A 64 3.77 12.02 2.09
CA GLU A 64 4.04 10.97 3.05
C GLU A 64 3.09 10.97 4.26
N GLN A 65 3.13 12.06 5.03
CA GLN A 65 2.28 12.24 6.20
C GLN A 65 0.78 12.17 5.88
N GLU A 66 0.37 12.61 4.68
CA GLU A 66 -1.03 12.62 4.29
C GLU A 66 -1.58 11.23 4.01
N LEU A 67 -0.76 10.32 3.48
CA LEU A 67 -1.11 8.91 3.32
C LEU A 67 -1.16 8.19 4.66
N ILE A 68 -0.21 8.47 5.56
CA ILE A 68 -0.23 7.92 6.92
C ILE A 68 -1.54 8.31 7.64
N ASP A 69 -1.87 9.60 7.62
CA ASP A 69 -3.09 10.12 8.21
C ASP A 69 -4.34 9.55 7.54
N LEU A 70 -4.30 9.30 6.22
CA LEU A 70 -5.37 8.65 5.49
C LEU A 70 -5.54 7.20 5.93
N PHE A 71 -4.47 6.41 5.98
CA PHE A 71 -4.52 4.99 6.34
C PHE A 71 -5.02 4.77 7.76
N LYS A 72 -4.63 5.63 8.72
CA LYS A 72 -5.20 5.64 10.08
C LYS A 72 -6.72 5.79 10.12
N THR A 73 -7.32 6.36 9.07
CA THR A 73 -8.78 6.52 8.98
C THR A 73 -9.48 5.36 8.26
N LEU A 74 -8.73 4.37 7.77
CA LEU A 74 -9.24 3.23 7.00
C LEU A 74 -8.91 1.89 7.71
N PRO A 75 -9.42 1.65 8.94
CA PRO A 75 -9.01 0.51 9.76
C PRO A 75 -9.42 -0.86 9.21
N LEU A 76 -10.40 -0.90 8.30
CA LEU A 76 -10.90 -2.13 7.68
C LEU A 76 -10.21 -2.49 6.36
N LEU A 77 -9.20 -1.72 5.96
CA LEU A 77 -8.51 -1.93 4.70
C LEU A 77 -7.72 -3.25 4.73
N THR A 78 -8.12 -4.19 3.87
CA THR A 78 -7.48 -5.50 3.73
C THR A 78 -6.56 -5.56 2.51
N GLU A 79 -6.81 -4.72 1.50
CA GLU A 79 -6.02 -4.69 0.27
C GLU A 79 -5.64 -3.25 -0.09
N LEU A 80 -4.34 -3.00 -0.18
CA LEU A 80 -3.77 -1.71 -0.58
C LEU A 80 -2.92 -1.89 -1.83
N GLN A 81 -3.20 -1.10 -2.86
CA GLN A 81 -2.39 -1.04 -4.07
C GLN A 81 -1.91 0.39 -4.34
N LEU A 82 -0.59 0.57 -4.42
CA LEU A 82 0.07 1.84 -4.72
C LEU A 82 0.79 1.71 -6.06
N VAL A 83 0.42 2.53 -7.03
CA VAL A 83 0.88 2.41 -8.43
C VAL A 83 1.50 3.73 -8.92
N HIS A 84 2.68 3.68 -9.54
CA HIS A 84 3.29 4.76 -10.32
C HIS A 84 3.09 6.18 -9.75
N GLY A 85 3.56 6.43 -8.53
CA GLY A 85 3.70 7.79 -7.98
C GLY A 85 5.18 8.18 -7.96
N SER A 86 5.48 9.48 -7.91
CA SER A 86 6.81 9.93 -7.45
C SER A 86 6.89 9.61 -5.96
N TRP A 87 7.15 8.35 -5.63
CA TRP A 87 7.29 7.86 -4.26
C TRP A 87 8.67 8.21 -3.67
N ASP A 88 9.42 9.09 -4.35
CA ASP A 88 10.65 9.68 -3.83
C ASP A 88 10.41 10.28 -2.44
N GLY A 89 11.17 9.79 -1.46
CA GLY A 89 11.06 10.22 -0.07
C GLY A 89 9.89 9.60 0.71
N MET A 90 9.24 8.53 0.20
CA MET A 90 8.20 7.77 0.91
C MET A 90 8.75 6.59 1.71
N GLU A 91 10.06 6.60 1.98
CA GLU A 91 10.77 5.55 2.72
C GLU A 91 10.16 5.33 4.11
N ASN A 92 9.70 6.39 4.77
CA ASN A 92 9.07 6.28 6.07
C ASN A 92 7.66 5.73 5.96
N ILE A 93 6.89 5.94 4.89
CA ILE A 93 5.61 5.23 4.70
C ILE A 93 5.84 3.74 4.60
N PHE A 94 6.80 3.29 3.79
CA PHE A 94 7.02 1.85 3.64
C PHE A 94 7.51 1.27 4.95
N SER A 95 8.41 1.97 5.63
CA SER A 95 8.80 1.64 6.99
C SER A 95 7.59 1.62 7.93
N GLU A 96 6.70 2.60 7.92
CA GLU A 96 5.59 2.71 8.86
C GLU A 96 4.43 1.76 8.56
N VAL A 97 4.13 1.50 7.29
CA VAL A 97 3.11 0.53 6.84
C VAL A 97 3.60 -0.89 7.07
N LEU A 98 4.89 -1.16 6.85
CA LEU A 98 5.44 -2.51 6.94
C LEU A 98 6.04 -2.85 8.30
N PHE A 99 6.50 -1.89 9.09
CA PHE A 99 7.10 -2.15 10.40
C PHE A 99 6.04 -2.44 11.47
N ASN A 100 6.26 -3.52 12.23
CA ASN A 100 5.42 -3.89 13.36
C ASN A 100 6.25 -4.00 14.65
N GLY A 101 7.18 -3.07 14.85
CA GLY A 101 8.08 -3.12 15.99
C GLY A 101 7.34 -3.03 17.33
N LEU A 102 7.75 -3.89 18.27
CA LEU A 102 7.35 -3.97 19.69
C LEU A 102 7.38 -2.64 20.47
N HIS A 103 8.00 -1.59 19.92
CA HIS A 103 8.19 -0.30 20.57
C HIS A 103 7.48 0.88 19.91
N SER A 104 6.78 0.67 18.79
CA SER A 104 6.14 1.77 18.07
C SER A 104 4.63 1.52 17.94
N SER A 105 3.84 2.55 18.21
CA SER A 105 2.36 2.58 18.26
C SER A 105 1.62 2.25 16.93
N TRP A 106 2.25 1.54 16.01
CA TRP A 106 1.94 1.57 14.57
C TRP A 106 1.31 0.29 14.00
N SER A 107 1.19 -0.77 14.80
CA SER A 107 0.21 -1.85 14.57
C SER A 107 -1.24 -1.32 14.42
N SER A 108 -1.46 -0.03 14.69
CA SER A 108 -2.71 0.71 14.57
C SER A 108 -3.05 1.26 13.18
N VAL A 109 -2.11 1.41 12.25
CA VAL A 109 -2.38 2.16 10.99
C VAL A 109 -3.22 1.37 10.00
N LEU A 110 -2.86 0.11 9.75
CA LEU A 110 -3.62 -0.81 8.89
C LEU A 110 -3.70 -2.21 9.53
N PRO A 111 -4.45 -2.34 10.63
CA PRO A 111 -4.45 -3.55 11.46
C PRO A 111 -5.06 -4.79 10.76
N GLN A 112 -5.73 -4.60 9.62
CA GLN A 112 -6.38 -5.66 8.86
C GLN A 112 -5.74 -5.91 7.49
N LEU A 113 -4.60 -5.26 7.18
CA LEU A 113 -4.00 -5.37 5.86
C LEU A 113 -3.51 -6.80 5.60
N GLN A 114 -4.03 -7.42 4.54
CA GLN A 114 -3.70 -8.78 4.10
C GLN A 114 -2.88 -8.78 2.82
N THR A 115 -3.16 -7.84 1.92
CA THR A 115 -2.48 -7.73 0.62
C THR A 115 -1.95 -6.33 0.42
N LEU A 116 -0.66 -6.24 0.13
CA LEU A 116 0.00 -5.02 -0.30
C LEU A 116 0.56 -5.22 -1.70
N SER A 117 0.23 -4.32 -2.63
CA SER A 117 0.81 -4.29 -3.97
C SER A 117 1.43 -2.93 -4.21
N ILE A 118 2.70 -2.90 -4.58
CA ILE A 118 3.45 -1.68 -4.87
C ILE A 118 3.96 -1.80 -6.29
N THR A 119 3.79 -0.73 -7.06
CA THR A 119 4.29 -0.63 -8.43
C THR A 119 4.98 0.72 -8.61
N GLY A 120 6.23 0.71 -9.03
CA GLY A 120 7.02 1.91 -9.29
C GLY A 120 8.43 1.84 -8.70
N ASP A 121 9.08 3.00 -8.62
CA ASP A 121 10.39 3.12 -7.97
C ASP A 121 10.23 3.10 -6.45
N LEU A 122 11.06 2.28 -5.81
CA LEU A 122 11.26 2.29 -4.36
C LEU A 122 12.68 2.76 -4.09
N SER A 123 12.83 3.84 -3.34
CA SER A 123 14.13 4.30 -2.86
C SER A 123 14.64 3.50 -1.65
N LEU A 124 13.85 2.55 -1.16
CA LEU A 124 14.19 1.66 -0.05
C LEU A 124 15.15 0.54 -0.50
N SER A 125 16.18 0.24 0.30
CA SER A 125 17.05 -0.91 0.05
C SER A 125 16.30 -2.23 0.22
N TRP A 126 16.69 -3.26 -0.53
CA TRP A 126 16.09 -4.59 -0.40
C TRP A 126 16.25 -5.18 1.00
N GLU A 127 17.39 -4.95 1.65
CA GLU A 127 17.64 -5.37 3.03
C GLU A 127 16.62 -4.75 3.99
N SER A 128 16.42 -3.43 3.90
CA SER A 128 15.45 -2.73 4.74
C SER A 128 14.04 -3.27 4.51
N LEU A 129 13.67 -3.50 3.24
CA LEU A 129 12.36 -4.06 2.91
C LEU A 129 12.13 -5.45 3.54
N ILE A 130 13.13 -6.32 3.48
CA ILE A 130 13.02 -7.66 4.07
C ILE A 130 12.98 -7.57 5.60
N ASP A 131 13.82 -6.75 6.22
CA ASP A 131 13.81 -6.56 7.68
C ASP A 131 12.43 -6.10 8.17
N LEU A 132 11.79 -5.19 7.42
CA LEU A 132 10.42 -4.75 7.69
C LEU A 132 9.41 -5.91 7.61
N LEU A 133 9.51 -6.76 6.59
CA LEU A 133 8.62 -7.91 6.40
C LEU A 133 8.85 -9.01 7.44
N GLU A 134 10.10 -9.31 7.78
CA GLU A 134 10.46 -10.26 8.83
C GLU A 134 9.98 -9.79 10.21
N SER A 135 9.96 -8.47 10.47
CA SER A 135 9.39 -7.91 11.71
C SER A 135 7.91 -8.26 11.91
N ARG A 136 7.18 -8.62 10.84
CA ARG A 136 5.76 -9.05 10.87
C ARG A 136 5.59 -10.55 11.10
N CYS A 137 6.68 -11.32 11.03
CA CYS A 137 6.71 -12.77 11.14
C CYS A 137 7.64 -13.18 12.29
N PRO A 138 7.15 -13.19 13.55
CA PRO A 138 7.98 -13.52 14.71
C PRO A 138 8.66 -14.89 14.55
N GLU A 139 9.95 -14.95 14.88
CA GLU A 139 10.78 -16.13 14.60
C GLU A 139 10.56 -17.31 15.56
N TYR A 140 9.84 -17.09 16.67
CA TYR A 140 9.80 -18.04 17.79
C TYR A 140 8.38 -18.41 18.23
N GLY A 141 8.08 -19.71 18.16
CA GLY A 141 6.88 -20.36 18.70
C GLY A 141 6.24 -21.29 17.67
N ASN A 142 5.85 -22.50 18.09
CA ASN A 142 5.21 -23.50 17.20
C ASN A 142 3.88 -23.02 16.58
N ASP A 143 3.33 -21.88 17.04
CA ASP A 143 2.10 -21.25 16.56
C ASP A 143 2.31 -19.79 16.10
N ALA A 144 3.55 -19.36 15.85
CA ALA A 144 3.87 -18.01 15.40
C ALA A 144 3.40 -17.79 13.96
N THR A 145 2.11 -17.47 13.78
CA THR A 145 1.60 -17.04 12.48
C THR A 145 2.08 -15.61 12.22
N CYS A 146 2.58 -15.34 11.01
CA CYS A 146 2.76 -13.96 10.56
C CYS A 146 1.45 -13.18 10.79
N GLY A 147 1.56 -11.88 11.05
CA GLY A 147 0.44 -10.98 11.21
C GLY A 147 -0.57 -11.03 10.03
N PRO A 148 -1.57 -10.13 9.99
CA PRO A 148 -2.63 -10.19 8.97
C PRO A 148 -2.10 -10.12 7.54
N LEU A 149 -0.93 -9.52 7.30
CA LEU A 149 -0.31 -9.40 5.99
C LEU A 149 0.15 -10.78 5.49
N ARG A 150 -0.49 -11.25 4.41
CA ARG A 150 -0.25 -12.56 3.78
C ARG A 150 0.38 -12.46 2.40
N SER A 151 0.18 -11.36 1.69
CA SER A 151 0.65 -11.20 0.32
C SER A 151 1.27 -9.81 0.12
N VAL A 152 2.49 -9.80 -0.43
CA VAL A 152 3.21 -8.59 -0.82
C VAL A 152 3.64 -8.75 -2.27
N GLN A 153 3.20 -7.85 -3.13
CA GLN A 153 3.53 -7.84 -4.55
C GLN A 153 4.33 -6.59 -4.87
N LEU A 154 5.53 -6.76 -5.36
CA LEU A 154 6.47 -5.67 -5.65
C LEU A 154 6.74 -5.68 -7.15
N HIS A 155 6.29 -4.64 -7.84
CA HIS A 155 6.52 -4.43 -9.27
C HIS A 155 7.48 -3.25 -9.42
N LEU A 156 8.78 -3.51 -9.43
CA LEU A 156 9.81 -2.48 -9.29
C LEU A 156 10.66 -2.34 -10.56
N TYR A 157 11.15 -1.14 -10.83
CA TYR A 157 12.16 -0.93 -11.88
C TYR A 157 13.59 -1.27 -11.40
N THR A 158 13.80 -1.35 -10.08
CA THR A 158 15.08 -1.74 -9.48
C THR A 158 15.31 -3.26 -9.62
N PRO A 159 16.49 -3.70 -10.09
CA PRO A 159 16.79 -5.11 -10.22
C PRO A 159 16.79 -5.82 -8.85
N PHE A 160 16.36 -7.06 -8.85
CA PHE A 160 16.24 -7.89 -7.65
C PHE A 160 17.58 -8.54 -7.29
N GLU A 161 18.04 -8.33 -6.05
CA GLU A 161 19.33 -8.88 -5.59
C GLU A 161 19.20 -10.37 -5.22
N VAL A 162 20.10 -11.20 -5.75
CA VAL A 162 20.04 -12.67 -5.55
C VAL A 162 20.11 -13.07 -4.07
N GLU A 163 20.89 -12.34 -3.26
CA GLU A 163 21.08 -12.62 -1.83
C GLU A 163 19.78 -12.46 -1.02
N THR A 164 18.86 -11.63 -1.51
CA THR A 164 17.57 -11.35 -0.86
C THR A 164 16.56 -12.48 -1.07
N LYS A 165 16.72 -13.25 -2.15
CA LYS A 165 15.79 -14.33 -2.54
C LYS A 165 15.61 -15.39 -1.45
N THR A 166 16.69 -15.83 -0.82
CA THR A 166 16.62 -16.87 0.23
C THR A 166 15.81 -16.41 1.44
N ARG A 167 15.86 -15.11 1.78
CA ARG A 167 15.06 -14.54 2.87
C ARG A 167 13.57 -14.45 2.51
N PHE A 168 13.24 -14.07 1.28
CA PHE A 168 11.85 -14.12 0.79
C PHE A 168 11.27 -15.55 0.75
N GLU A 169 12.08 -16.54 0.39
CA GLU A 169 11.68 -17.95 0.46
C GLU A 169 11.41 -18.40 1.91
N ALA A 170 12.18 -17.89 2.88
CA ALA A 170 11.93 -18.13 4.30
C ALA A 170 10.61 -17.51 4.78
N LEU A 171 10.30 -16.27 4.36
CA LEU A 171 9.00 -15.63 4.61
C LEU A 171 7.84 -16.42 4.01
N THR A 172 8.01 -16.96 2.80
CA THR A 172 7.01 -17.80 2.12
C THR A 172 6.73 -19.07 2.91
N LYS A 173 7.76 -19.73 3.45
CA LYS A 173 7.60 -20.90 4.33
C LYS A 173 6.87 -20.57 5.63
N ARG A 174 6.94 -19.31 6.10
CA ARG A 174 6.20 -18.78 7.26
C ARG A 174 4.77 -18.33 6.92
N GLY A 175 4.34 -18.49 5.66
CA GLY A 175 2.98 -18.16 5.20
C GLY A 175 2.77 -16.72 4.74
N MET A 176 3.85 -15.98 4.46
CA MET A 176 3.83 -14.68 3.80
C MET A 176 4.33 -14.84 2.37
N HIS A 177 3.44 -14.71 1.39
CA HIS A 177 3.79 -14.75 -0.03
C HIS A 177 4.35 -13.40 -0.46
N VAL A 178 5.59 -13.40 -0.94
CA VAL A 178 6.22 -12.20 -1.50
C VAL A 178 6.59 -12.47 -2.96
N ASP A 179 5.91 -11.77 -3.86
CA ASP A 179 6.15 -11.84 -5.29
C ASP A 179 6.87 -10.58 -5.75
N VAL A 180 8.01 -10.75 -6.41
CA VAL A 180 8.80 -9.66 -6.96
C VAL A 180 8.82 -9.77 -8.48
N PHE A 181 8.44 -8.67 -9.13
CA PHE A 181 8.37 -8.53 -10.58
C PHE A 181 9.25 -7.36 -10.99
N GLU A 182 10.26 -7.63 -11.82
CA GLU A 182 11.05 -6.58 -12.44
C GLU A 182 10.27 -5.98 -13.60
N LEU A 183 10.07 -4.66 -13.56
CA LEU A 183 9.46 -3.89 -14.62
C LEU A 183 10.56 -3.49 -15.62
N MET A 184 10.41 -3.95 -16.87
CA MET A 184 11.28 -3.46 -17.94
C MET A 184 10.93 -2.01 -18.26
N THR A 185 11.89 -1.10 -18.12
CA THR A 185 11.76 0.27 -18.64
C THR A 185 11.60 0.20 -20.15
N TRP A 186 10.40 0.49 -20.64
CA TRP A 186 10.18 0.66 -22.08
C TRP A 186 10.98 1.89 -22.51
N VAL A 187 12.11 1.67 -23.17
CA VAL A 187 12.85 2.73 -23.86
C VAL A 187 11.96 3.17 -25.03
N ALA A 188 11.25 4.28 -24.87
CA ALA A 188 10.52 4.90 -25.97
C ALA A 188 11.54 5.39 -27.00
N ASN A 189 11.63 4.70 -28.13
CA ASN A 189 12.40 5.13 -29.31
C ASN A 189 11.69 6.29 -30.03
#